data_AF-M5EY39-F1
#
_entry.id   AF-M5EY39-F1
#
_cell.length_a   1.000
_cell.length_b   1.000
_cell.length_c   1.000
_cell.angle_alpha   90.00
_cell.angle_beta   90.00
_cell.angle_gamma   90.00
#
_symmetry.space_group_name_H-M   'P 1'
#
loop_
_entity.id
_entity.type
_entity.pdbx_description
1 polymer ?
#
loop_
_entity_poly.entity_id
_entity_poly.type
_entity_poly.pdbx_seq_one_letter_code
_entity_poly.pdbx_strand_id
1 'polypeptide(L)'
;MRASSGPPSVGVLRSDLFAVSAMPEAFPARAMLPVHIEPGADEALVSWLVQLSWALRQSPLMFSRHGFKVDAAGDPEWWRRPSAGQLATIAERTGVEQARLKAMTLLGWSIARDDEGAQRFTSRRWTNPKLGRRKGRRVDVCGQCLAEDERPYLRRLWLLGWIGVCPRHRTQLIGQCPGCRCPIRFKGLNAKAPVDLLACQKCGRGLACLQGQRANDRSVDLQSLLVAGKKTGVVLLPSVGEVEWATMMAVADMLLGMIWTGVATQHREQLFNRIARELDLGWEDRLSLSLGSNYGSLLILDWLVADLPHRLPAAIGILKSVRFEGLLGRHNDIDDDIAAHLRTILAAAIATPAVGRGAWHPWIESLPDSASELRERAARERYKHRRQRLTAFAALKAGATVGEAAAIARVQPMSVYRWLDRGIEHGLEAALERPTGRPALTSAQSEALAQWVCADRANQNRHAIVAQAQARFGIELSLDIASNLLRKHRDRKPGSVRRRRRLWGPMKPRGPRAKPTHDLAPGS
;
A
#
# COMPACT_ATOMS: atom_id res chain seq x y z
N MET A 1 105.78 34.49 -13.82
CA MET A 1 104.93 34.61 -12.61
C MET A 1 103.73 35.50 -12.93
N ARG A 2 102.59 35.18 -12.31
CA ARG A 2 101.22 35.65 -12.57
C ARG A 2 101.03 37.17 -12.65
N ALA A 3 100.09 37.62 -13.49
CA ALA A 3 98.96 38.44 -13.07
C ALA A 3 97.90 38.49 -14.20
N SER A 4 96.66 38.14 -13.84
CA SER A 4 95.45 38.15 -14.65
C SER A 4 94.52 39.20 -14.07
N SER A 5 93.91 40.05 -14.90
CA SER A 5 92.73 40.84 -14.53
C SER A 5 91.95 41.19 -15.79
N GLY A 6 90.84 40.47 -16.01
CA GLY A 6 89.84 40.76 -17.04
C GLY A 6 88.85 41.87 -16.61
N PRO A 7 88.10 42.45 -17.56
CA PRO A 7 87.17 43.56 -17.32
C PRO A 7 85.82 43.10 -16.72
N PRO A 8 85.01 44.03 -16.16
CA PRO A 8 83.92 43.69 -15.24
C PRO A 8 82.67 43.19 -15.96
N SER A 9 82.05 42.17 -15.36
CA SER A 9 80.74 41.62 -15.75
C SER A 9 79.60 42.51 -15.23
N VAL A 10 78.85 43.11 -16.15
CA VAL A 10 77.56 43.75 -15.84
C VAL A 10 76.51 42.64 -15.65
N GLY A 11 76.14 42.38 -14.40
CA GLY A 11 75.04 41.49 -14.06
C GLY A 11 73.70 42.15 -14.37
N VAL A 12 73.11 41.85 -15.53
CA VAL A 12 71.70 42.11 -15.78
C VAL A 12 70.90 41.03 -15.06
N LEU A 13 70.32 41.39 -13.91
CA LEU A 13 69.36 40.56 -13.19
C LEU A 13 68.13 40.36 -14.08
N ARG A 14 67.75 39.08 -14.24
CA ARG A 14 66.68 38.57 -15.11
C ARG A 14 65.27 38.85 -14.56
N SER A 15 65.09 39.92 -13.79
CA SER A 15 63.84 40.26 -13.06
C SER A 15 62.96 41.30 -13.75
N ASP A 16 63.45 41.98 -14.78
CA ASP A 16 62.79 43.21 -15.27
C ASP A 16 61.90 42.98 -16.51
N LEU A 17 61.61 41.73 -16.88
CA LEU A 17 60.82 41.39 -18.07
C LEU A 17 59.34 41.03 -17.82
N PHE A 18 58.86 41.12 -16.58
CA PHE A 18 57.43 40.89 -16.29
C PHE A 18 56.91 41.86 -15.23
N ALA A 19 56.84 43.15 -15.55
CA ALA A 19 55.93 44.05 -14.86
C ALA A 19 54.48 43.70 -15.26
N VAL A 20 53.94 42.62 -14.70
CA VAL A 20 52.50 42.35 -14.74
C VAL A 20 51.86 43.39 -13.83
N SER A 21 51.30 44.45 -14.41
CA SER A 21 50.37 45.30 -13.67
C SER A 21 49.24 44.41 -13.18
N ALA A 22 49.11 44.27 -11.86
CA ALA A 22 47.95 43.66 -11.26
C ALA A 22 46.74 44.47 -11.72
N MET A 23 45.90 43.85 -12.57
CA MET A 23 44.55 44.35 -12.80
C MET A 23 43.94 44.59 -11.42
N PRO A 24 43.32 45.76 -11.16
CA PRO A 24 42.60 45.94 -9.92
C PRO A 24 41.65 44.76 -9.75
N GLU A 25 41.62 44.15 -8.56
CA GLU A 25 40.66 43.10 -8.26
C GLU A 25 39.29 43.65 -8.64
N ALA A 26 38.72 43.13 -9.73
CA ALA A 26 37.35 43.39 -10.06
C ALA A 26 36.57 42.87 -8.87
N PHE A 27 36.05 43.78 -8.04
CA PHE A 27 35.03 43.45 -7.05
C PHE A 27 34.05 42.54 -7.79
N PRO A 28 33.84 41.28 -7.38
CA PRO A 28 32.92 40.43 -8.09
C PRO A 28 31.55 41.07 -7.85
N ALA A 29 31.11 41.89 -8.81
CA ALA A 29 29.70 42.16 -9.00
C ALA A 29 29.07 40.77 -8.99
N ARG A 30 28.31 40.47 -7.94
CA ARG A 30 27.75 39.15 -7.68
C ARG A 30 27.06 38.71 -8.96
N ALA A 31 27.74 37.84 -9.71
CA ALA A 31 27.41 37.65 -11.11
C ALA A 31 26.03 37.00 -11.18
N MET A 32 25.05 37.78 -11.62
CA MET A 32 23.73 37.26 -11.96
C MET A 32 23.90 36.18 -13.02
N LEU A 33 23.00 35.20 -13.02
CA LEU A 33 22.98 34.19 -14.06
C LEU A 33 22.78 34.86 -15.43
N PRO A 34 23.44 34.38 -16.49
CA PRO A 34 23.37 34.99 -17.82
C PRO A 34 22.02 34.75 -18.52
N VAL A 35 21.10 34.03 -17.89
CA VAL A 35 19.77 33.69 -18.41
C VAL A 35 18.74 34.03 -17.33
N HIS A 36 17.75 34.84 -17.72
CA HIS A 36 16.55 35.09 -16.92
C HIS A 36 15.39 34.26 -17.48
N ILE A 37 14.68 33.56 -16.61
CA ILE A 37 13.41 32.89 -16.92
C ILE A 37 12.43 33.31 -15.86
N GLU A 38 11.34 33.98 -16.24
CA GLU A 38 10.31 34.38 -15.30
C GLU A 38 9.58 33.15 -14.72
N PRO A 39 9.49 32.99 -13.39
CA PRO A 39 8.74 31.89 -12.77
C PRO A 39 7.24 31.92 -13.11
N GLY A 40 6.66 30.76 -13.43
CA GLY A 40 5.22 30.61 -13.67
C GLY A 40 4.39 30.78 -12.38
N ALA A 41 3.14 31.28 -12.48
CA ALA A 41 2.33 31.73 -11.34
C ALA A 41 2.27 30.73 -10.16
N ASP A 42 2.02 29.46 -10.46
CA ASP A 42 1.94 28.33 -9.52
C ASP A 42 3.02 27.26 -9.78
N GLU A 43 4.10 27.65 -10.45
CA GLU A 43 5.24 26.78 -10.77
C GLU A 43 5.95 26.29 -9.50
N ALA A 44 6.32 25.01 -9.49
CA ALA A 44 7.15 24.46 -8.42
C ALA A 44 8.61 24.92 -8.56
N LEU A 45 9.30 25.17 -7.44
CA LEU A 45 10.71 25.57 -7.44
C LEU A 45 11.59 24.59 -8.23
N VAL A 46 11.36 23.28 -8.09
CA VAL A 46 12.08 22.25 -8.86
C VAL A 46 11.82 22.34 -10.36
N SER A 47 10.61 22.69 -10.79
CA SER A 47 10.30 22.86 -12.22
C SER A 47 11.18 23.95 -12.81
N TRP A 48 11.15 25.11 -12.16
CA TRP A 48 11.85 26.30 -12.62
C TRP A 48 13.38 26.13 -12.59
N LEU A 49 13.92 25.53 -11.51
CA LEU A 49 15.35 25.26 -11.42
C LEU A 49 15.85 24.29 -12.50
N VAL A 50 15.04 23.28 -12.85
CA VAL A 50 15.40 22.37 -13.95
C VAL A 50 15.34 23.09 -15.30
N GLN A 51 14.35 23.94 -15.54
CA GLN A 51 14.27 24.76 -16.75
C GLN A 51 15.48 25.70 -16.89
N LEU A 52 15.89 26.37 -15.80
CA LEU A 52 17.11 27.16 -15.79
C LEU A 52 18.35 26.31 -16.10
N SER A 53 18.48 25.14 -15.46
CA SER A 53 19.61 24.24 -15.73
C SER A 53 19.66 23.80 -17.20
N TRP A 54 18.50 23.54 -17.79
CA TRP A 54 18.36 23.15 -19.19
C TRP A 54 18.77 24.27 -20.13
N ALA A 55 18.29 25.49 -19.89
CA ALA A 55 18.67 26.67 -20.67
C ALA A 55 20.17 26.96 -20.63
N LEU A 56 20.80 26.70 -19.48
CA LEU A 56 22.25 26.82 -19.28
C LEU A 56 23.05 25.58 -19.72
N ARG A 57 22.38 24.56 -20.29
CA ARG A 57 22.97 23.27 -20.73
C ARG A 57 23.74 22.53 -19.62
N GLN A 58 23.31 22.70 -18.37
CA GLN A 58 23.86 22.02 -17.21
C GLN A 58 22.92 20.93 -16.73
N SER A 59 23.46 19.92 -16.05
CA SER A 59 22.61 18.98 -15.32
C SER A 59 22.04 19.65 -14.06
N PRO A 60 20.82 19.29 -13.60
CA PRO A 60 20.21 19.87 -12.41
C PRO A 60 21.10 19.79 -11.16
N LEU A 61 21.87 18.70 -11.02
CA LEU A 61 22.79 18.53 -9.90
C LEU A 61 23.96 19.52 -9.94
N MET A 62 24.60 19.64 -11.10
CA MET A 62 25.74 20.55 -11.25
C MET A 62 25.30 22.01 -11.19
N PHE A 63 24.15 22.33 -11.77
CA PHE A 63 23.54 23.65 -11.67
C PHE A 63 23.22 24.03 -10.22
N SER A 64 22.61 23.13 -9.45
CA SER A 64 22.32 23.39 -8.03
C SER A 64 23.60 23.64 -7.21
N ARG A 65 24.65 22.85 -7.46
CA ARG A 65 25.94 22.96 -6.77
C ARG A 65 26.70 24.24 -7.14
N HIS A 66 26.88 24.53 -8.43
CA HIS A 66 27.67 25.69 -8.87
C HIS A 66 26.87 27.00 -8.83
N GLY A 67 25.59 26.93 -9.17
CA GLY A 67 24.67 28.05 -9.18
C GLY A 67 24.34 28.51 -7.76
N PHE A 68 24.04 27.59 -6.83
CA PHE A 68 23.47 27.96 -5.54
C PHE A 68 24.19 27.37 -4.33
N LYS A 69 25.31 26.66 -4.52
CA LYS A 69 26.05 25.97 -3.45
C LYS A 69 25.18 24.97 -2.69
N VAL A 70 24.21 24.35 -3.36
CA VAL A 70 23.30 23.35 -2.77
C VAL A 70 23.67 21.97 -3.26
N ASP A 71 23.94 21.04 -2.34
CA ASP A 71 24.18 19.64 -2.68
C ASP A 71 22.88 18.84 -2.79
N ALA A 72 22.30 18.83 -3.99
CA ALA A 72 21.10 18.06 -4.28
C ALA A 72 21.34 16.53 -4.33
N ALA A 73 22.58 16.03 -4.22
CA ALA A 73 22.84 14.60 -4.18
C ALA A 73 22.42 13.97 -2.85
N GLY A 74 22.69 14.65 -1.73
CA GLY A 74 22.32 14.21 -0.38
C GLY A 74 20.84 14.44 -0.07
N ASP A 75 20.28 15.56 -0.54
CA ASP A 75 18.87 15.87 -0.41
C ASP A 75 18.28 16.30 -1.78
N PRO A 76 17.71 15.38 -2.58
CA PRO A 76 17.14 15.72 -3.88
C PRO A 76 15.82 16.51 -3.79
N GLU A 77 15.24 16.65 -2.60
CA GLU A 77 13.95 17.29 -2.37
C GLU A 77 14.03 18.58 -1.51
N TRP A 78 15.24 19.11 -1.31
CA TRP A 78 15.48 20.37 -0.58
C TRP A 78 14.58 21.52 -1.04
N TRP A 79 14.22 21.52 -2.33
CA TRP A 79 13.34 22.51 -2.96
C TRP A 79 11.94 22.58 -2.36
N ARG A 80 11.49 21.56 -1.59
CA ARG A 80 10.20 21.61 -0.88
C ARG A 80 10.20 22.67 0.21
N ARG A 81 11.29 22.73 0.99
CA ARG A 81 11.46 23.61 2.15
C ARG A 81 12.90 24.10 2.23
N PRO A 82 13.34 24.94 1.28
CA PRO A 82 14.68 25.48 1.29
C PRO A 82 14.91 26.35 2.52
N SER A 83 16.15 26.42 2.99
CA SER A 83 16.54 27.34 4.04
C SER A 83 16.47 28.79 3.57
N ALA A 84 16.37 29.74 4.51
CA ALA A 84 16.39 31.16 4.19
C ALA A 84 17.65 31.56 3.41
N GLY A 85 18.82 30.99 3.75
CA GLY A 85 20.07 31.24 3.04
C GLY A 85 20.08 30.69 1.60
N GLN A 86 19.46 29.53 1.37
CA GLN A 86 19.30 28.98 0.01
C GLN A 86 18.43 29.92 -0.84
N LEU A 87 17.29 30.37 -0.30
CA LEU A 87 16.41 31.32 -0.99
C LEU A 87 17.08 32.66 -1.28
N ALA A 88 17.83 33.21 -0.30
CA ALA A 88 18.59 34.44 -0.49
C ALA A 88 19.64 34.30 -1.59
N THR A 89 20.35 33.17 -1.63
CA THR A 89 21.36 32.88 -2.68
C THR A 89 20.71 32.79 -4.05
N ILE A 90 19.55 32.12 -4.17
CA ILE A 90 18.83 32.01 -5.45
C ILE A 90 18.35 33.40 -5.89
N ALA A 91 17.74 34.17 -4.98
CA ALA A 91 17.27 35.52 -5.28
C ALA A 91 18.40 36.43 -5.77
N GLU A 92 19.52 36.43 -5.06
CA GLU A 92 20.70 37.22 -5.42
C GLU A 92 21.21 36.91 -6.83
N ARG A 93 21.23 35.62 -7.20
CA ARG A 93 21.79 35.20 -8.50
C ARG A 93 20.81 35.26 -9.66
N THR A 94 19.51 35.29 -9.39
CA THR A 94 18.48 35.21 -10.43
C THR A 94 17.71 36.51 -10.58
N GLY A 95 17.82 37.43 -9.61
CA GLY A 95 16.99 38.63 -9.55
C GLY A 95 15.53 38.38 -9.16
N VAL A 96 15.12 37.12 -8.93
CA VAL A 96 13.76 36.78 -8.51
C VAL A 96 13.57 37.10 -7.03
N GLU A 97 12.47 37.77 -6.71
CA GLU A 97 12.14 38.14 -5.33
C GLU A 97 12.03 36.92 -4.41
N GLN A 98 12.51 37.03 -3.16
CA GLN A 98 12.42 35.94 -2.19
C GLN A 98 10.98 35.51 -1.89
N ALA A 99 10.01 36.44 -1.86
CA ALA A 99 8.60 36.09 -1.64
C ALA A 99 8.07 35.21 -2.79
N ARG A 100 8.45 35.53 -4.03
CA ARG A 100 8.13 34.75 -5.22
C ARG A 100 8.73 33.34 -5.14
N LEU A 101 10.01 33.23 -4.78
CA LEU A 101 10.67 31.93 -4.59
C LEU A 101 10.01 31.11 -3.47
N LYS A 102 9.67 31.73 -2.34
CA LYS A 102 8.93 31.08 -1.24
C LYS A 102 7.59 30.53 -1.74
N ALA A 103 6.85 31.29 -2.55
CA ALA A 103 5.56 30.87 -3.11
C ALA A 103 5.66 29.67 -4.07
N MET A 104 6.85 29.35 -4.60
CA MET A 104 7.10 28.17 -5.44
C MET A 104 7.42 26.90 -4.62
N THR A 105 7.52 27.03 -3.29
CA THR A 105 7.85 25.96 -2.34
C THR A 105 6.65 25.61 -1.45
N LEU A 106 6.82 24.63 -0.57
CA LEU A 106 5.86 24.26 0.47
C LEU A 106 6.21 24.90 1.84
N LEU A 107 7.06 25.94 1.85
CA LEU A 107 7.26 26.75 3.05
C LEU A 107 5.97 27.45 3.45
N GLY A 108 5.69 27.47 4.76
CA GLY A 108 4.47 28.03 5.33
C GLY A 108 3.24 27.11 5.20
N TRP A 109 3.39 25.90 4.64
CA TRP A 109 2.33 24.89 4.64
C TRP A 109 2.53 23.99 5.86
N SER A 110 1.43 23.54 6.46
CA SER A 110 1.42 22.68 7.65
C SER A 110 2.17 21.38 7.37
N ILE A 111 2.81 20.80 8.38
CA ILE A 111 3.66 19.61 8.21
C ILE A 111 3.00 18.44 8.91
N ALA A 112 2.87 17.33 8.22
CA ALA A 112 2.50 16.05 8.82
C ALA A 112 3.38 14.92 8.26
N ARG A 113 3.21 13.75 8.85
CA ARG A 113 4.02 12.55 8.60
C ARG A 113 3.87 12.02 7.17
N ASP A 114 4.93 12.15 6.38
CA ASP A 114 5.00 11.70 4.97
C ASP A 114 3.85 12.24 4.11
N ASP A 115 3.26 13.36 4.51
CA ASP A 115 2.05 13.93 3.90
C ASP A 115 2.29 14.45 2.48
N GLU A 116 3.53 14.83 2.21
CA GLU A 116 4.05 15.22 0.90
C GLU A 116 4.68 14.06 0.14
N GLY A 117 4.67 12.85 0.72
CA GLY A 117 5.18 11.62 0.12
C GLY A 117 4.49 11.31 -1.21
N ALA A 118 5.25 10.85 -2.21
CA ALA A 118 4.70 10.58 -3.54
C ALA A 118 3.67 9.46 -3.50
N GLN A 119 2.57 9.60 -4.25
CA GLN A 119 1.55 8.55 -4.38
C GLN A 119 0.93 8.10 -3.05
N ARG A 120 0.85 9.02 -2.07
CA ARG A 120 0.38 8.77 -0.70
C ARG A 120 -0.98 8.09 -0.65
N PHE A 121 -1.92 8.49 -1.50
CA PHE A 121 -3.27 7.91 -1.53
C PHE A 121 -3.39 6.70 -2.46
N THR A 122 -2.35 6.32 -3.19
CA THR A 122 -2.44 5.16 -4.09
C THR A 122 -2.44 3.84 -3.32
N SER A 123 -3.19 2.85 -3.84
CA SER A 123 -3.26 1.50 -3.26
C SER A 123 -1.89 0.81 -3.13
N ARG A 124 -0.89 1.25 -3.89
CA ARG A 124 0.48 0.75 -3.85
C ARG A 124 1.13 0.94 -2.49
N ARG A 125 0.76 1.97 -1.74
CA ARG A 125 1.31 2.23 -0.40
C ARG A 125 1.02 1.08 0.58
N TRP A 126 -0.16 0.46 0.48
CA TRP A 126 -0.56 -0.67 1.33
C TRP A 126 -0.25 -2.03 0.72
N THR A 127 -0.42 -2.17 -0.60
CA THR A 127 -0.21 -3.45 -1.30
C THR A 127 1.26 -3.74 -1.57
N ASN A 128 2.13 -2.73 -1.65
CA ASN A 128 3.55 -2.90 -1.88
C ASN A 128 4.43 -1.77 -1.26
N PRO A 129 4.53 -1.71 0.08
CA PRO A 129 5.24 -0.64 0.79
C PRO A 129 6.76 -0.59 0.53
N LYS A 130 7.36 -1.70 0.04
CA LYS A 130 8.82 -1.79 -0.20
C LYS A 130 9.28 -1.12 -1.51
N LEU A 131 8.37 -0.71 -2.40
CA LEU A 131 8.70 -0.23 -3.75
C LEU A 131 9.05 1.28 -3.86
N GLY A 132 9.01 2.03 -2.76
CA GLY A 132 9.04 3.50 -2.79
C GLY A 132 10.41 4.19 -2.83
N ARG A 133 11.53 3.54 -2.51
CA ARG A 133 12.78 4.26 -2.15
C ARG A 133 13.89 4.31 -3.19
N ARG A 134 13.73 3.72 -4.40
CA ARG A 134 14.86 3.60 -5.38
C ARG A 134 14.61 4.13 -6.79
N LYS A 135 13.40 4.55 -7.14
CA LYS A 135 13.09 5.09 -8.49
C LYS A 135 12.46 6.45 -8.28
N GLY A 136 12.97 7.48 -8.96
CA GLY A 136 12.59 8.89 -8.79
C GLY A 136 11.07 9.14 -8.69
N ARG A 137 10.72 10.31 -8.14
CA ARG A 137 9.35 10.63 -7.75
C ARG A 137 8.38 10.55 -8.93
N ARG A 138 7.25 9.91 -8.69
CA ARG A 138 6.11 9.91 -9.62
C ARG A 138 5.31 11.18 -9.46
N VAL A 139 4.83 11.70 -10.58
CA VAL A 139 4.01 12.91 -10.65
C VAL A 139 2.83 12.64 -11.57
N ASP A 140 1.68 13.17 -11.21
CA ASP A 140 0.49 13.16 -12.02
C ASP A 140 0.27 14.59 -12.52
N VAL A 141 -0.01 14.77 -13.82
CA VAL A 141 -0.05 16.08 -14.48
C VAL A 141 -1.36 16.30 -15.23
N CYS A 142 -1.72 17.55 -15.48
CA CYS A 142 -2.81 17.90 -16.40
C CYS A 142 -2.21 18.33 -17.73
N GLY A 143 -2.52 17.62 -18.82
CA GLY A 143 -2.02 17.99 -20.14
C GLY A 143 -2.65 19.25 -20.71
N GLN A 144 -3.90 19.58 -20.32
CA GLN A 144 -4.54 20.84 -20.73
C GLN A 144 -3.80 22.05 -20.17
N CYS A 145 -3.47 22.03 -18.87
CA CYS A 145 -2.56 22.99 -18.26
C CYS A 145 -1.26 23.14 -19.05
N LEU A 146 -0.59 22.02 -19.33
CA LEU A 146 0.68 22.04 -20.06
C LEU A 146 0.55 22.52 -21.51
N ALA A 147 -0.61 22.35 -22.15
CA ALA A 147 -0.84 22.79 -23.52
C ALA A 147 -1.22 24.28 -23.60
N GLU A 148 -1.88 24.81 -22.57
CA GLU A 148 -2.29 26.22 -22.48
C GLU A 148 -1.18 27.14 -21.97
N ASP A 149 -0.21 26.61 -21.24
CA ASP A 149 0.92 27.38 -20.74
C ASP A 149 1.82 27.83 -21.90
N GLU A 150 2.09 29.14 -22.00
CA GLU A 150 3.07 29.69 -22.93
C GLU A 150 4.45 29.01 -22.75
N ARG A 151 4.85 28.81 -21.49
CA ARG A 151 5.96 27.96 -21.10
C ARG A 151 5.43 26.86 -20.18
N PRO A 152 5.33 25.60 -20.62
CA PRO A 152 4.79 24.55 -19.77
C PRO A 152 5.69 24.28 -18.55
N TYR A 153 5.07 24.02 -17.40
CA TYR A 153 5.80 23.77 -16.16
C TYR A 153 5.07 22.82 -15.21
N LEU A 154 5.82 22.19 -14.31
CA LEU A 154 5.22 21.41 -13.23
C LEU A 154 4.73 22.35 -12.13
N ARG A 155 3.46 22.22 -11.80
CA ARG A 155 2.82 23.02 -10.75
C ARG A 155 3.18 22.49 -9.38
N ARG A 156 3.30 23.40 -8.41
CA ARG A 156 3.61 23.07 -7.01
C ARG A 156 2.63 22.04 -6.43
N LEU A 157 1.34 22.20 -6.69
CA LEU A 157 0.30 21.30 -6.18
C LEU A 157 0.50 19.85 -6.65
N TRP A 158 0.93 19.63 -7.89
CA TRP A 158 1.12 18.27 -8.45
C TRP A 158 2.21 17.47 -7.73
N LEU A 159 3.06 18.12 -6.92
CA LEU A 159 4.14 17.49 -6.18
C LEU A 159 3.73 16.99 -4.79
N LEU A 160 2.48 17.26 -4.38
CA LEU A 160 1.83 16.64 -3.24
C LEU A 160 1.28 15.28 -3.66
N GLY A 161 1.73 14.20 -3.01
CA GLY A 161 1.45 12.87 -3.52
C GLY A 161 0.05 12.33 -3.29
N TRP A 162 -0.88 13.12 -2.77
CA TRP A 162 -2.31 12.80 -2.67
C TRP A 162 -3.19 13.58 -3.66
N ILE A 163 -2.62 14.55 -4.38
CA ILE A 163 -3.33 15.30 -5.41
C ILE A 163 -3.65 14.37 -6.60
N GLY A 164 -4.89 14.42 -7.06
CA GLY A 164 -5.42 13.57 -8.14
C GLY A 164 -6.30 14.32 -9.14
N VAL A 165 -6.61 15.60 -8.90
CA VAL A 165 -7.49 16.42 -9.74
C VAL A 165 -6.80 17.75 -10.09
N CYS A 166 -6.96 18.22 -11.32
CA CYS A 166 -6.60 19.57 -11.70
C CYS A 166 -7.67 20.56 -11.23
N PRO A 167 -7.35 21.56 -10.38
CA PRO A 167 -8.36 22.51 -9.92
C PRO A 167 -8.82 23.47 -11.03
N ARG A 168 -7.95 23.78 -12.01
CA ARG A 168 -8.26 24.68 -13.13
C ARG A 168 -9.20 24.02 -14.15
N HIS A 169 -8.84 22.83 -14.60
CA HIS A 169 -9.57 22.13 -15.67
C HIS A 169 -10.62 21.13 -15.15
N ARG A 170 -10.66 20.89 -13.83
CA ARG A 170 -11.54 19.90 -13.18
C ARG A 170 -11.44 18.51 -13.83
N THR A 171 -10.23 18.12 -14.23
CA THR A 171 -9.94 16.80 -14.82
C THR A 171 -9.10 15.95 -13.88
N GLN A 172 -9.18 14.64 -14.04
CA GLN A 172 -8.28 13.69 -13.40
C GLN A 172 -6.83 13.96 -13.86
N LEU A 173 -5.88 13.97 -12.93
CA LEU A 173 -4.46 14.07 -13.26
C LEU A 173 -3.94 12.74 -13.79
N ILE A 174 -3.08 12.81 -14.79
CA ILE A 174 -2.56 11.64 -15.48
C ILE A 174 -1.15 11.33 -14.98
N GLY A 175 -0.98 10.14 -14.41
CA GLY A 175 0.30 9.62 -13.91
C GLY A 175 0.99 8.61 -14.84
N GLN A 176 0.46 8.35 -16.03
CA GLN A 176 0.98 7.36 -16.97
C GLN A 176 1.08 7.94 -18.39
N CYS A 177 2.18 7.65 -19.08
CA CYS A 177 2.32 8.07 -20.47
C CYS A 177 1.38 7.25 -21.38
N PRO A 178 0.58 7.85 -22.27
CA PRO A 178 -0.35 7.13 -23.15
C PRO A 178 0.39 6.30 -24.20
N GLY A 179 1.58 6.71 -24.62
CA GLY A 179 2.39 5.98 -25.60
C GLY A 179 2.95 4.67 -25.04
N CYS A 180 3.67 4.74 -23.91
CA CYS A 180 4.38 3.57 -23.37
C CYS A 180 3.78 2.99 -22.08
N ARG A 181 2.67 3.56 -21.59
CA ARG A 181 1.93 3.21 -20.36
C ARG A 181 2.79 3.18 -19.09
N CYS A 182 3.99 3.75 -19.15
CA CYS A 182 4.87 3.77 -18.00
C CYS A 182 4.53 4.95 -17.09
N PRO A 183 4.67 4.77 -15.76
CA PRO A 183 4.47 5.85 -14.82
C PRO A 183 5.34 7.04 -15.17
N ILE A 184 4.73 8.23 -15.18
CA ILE A 184 5.45 9.48 -15.32
C ILE A 184 6.28 9.67 -14.06
N ARG A 185 7.59 9.75 -14.27
CA ARG A 185 8.57 9.96 -13.20
C ARG A 185 9.36 11.19 -13.54
N PHE A 186 9.59 12.04 -12.55
CA PHE A 186 10.57 13.08 -12.67
C PHE A 186 11.87 12.64 -11.99
N LYS A 187 12.99 12.95 -12.63
CA LYS A 187 14.30 12.95 -11.99
C LYS A 187 14.47 14.33 -11.37
N GLY A 188 14.71 14.37 -10.06
CA GLY A 188 14.78 15.63 -9.33
C GLY A 188 16.11 16.36 -9.55
N LEU A 189 16.46 17.23 -8.62
CA LEU A 189 17.68 18.03 -8.69
C LEU A 189 18.97 17.19 -8.54
N ASN A 190 18.88 15.89 -8.24
CA ASN A 190 20.03 14.98 -8.22
C ASN A 190 20.40 14.38 -9.59
N ALA A 191 19.71 14.77 -10.67
CA ALA A 191 20.01 14.26 -12.00
C ALA A 191 21.40 14.72 -12.47
N LYS A 192 22.23 13.76 -12.92
CA LYS A 192 23.60 14.00 -13.42
C LYS A 192 23.66 14.41 -14.89
N ALA A 193 22.57 14.25 -15.62
CA ALA A 193 22.42 14.67 -17.01
C ALA A 193 21.29 15.71 -17.12
N PRO A 194 21.25 16.54 -18.17
CA PRO A 194 20.09 17.37 -18.48
C PRO A 194 18.81 16.54 -18.53
N VAL A 195 17.70 17.10 -18.01
CA VAL A 195 16.41 16.42 -17.95
C VAL A 195 15.32 17.35 -18.47
N ASP A 196 14.51 16.84 -19.40
CA ASP A 196 13.25 17.46 -19.76
C ASP A 196 12.13 16.91 -18.84
N LEU A 197 11.55 17.78 -18.02
CA LEU A 197 10.46 17.44 -17.09
C LEU A 197 9.11 17.24 -17.79
N LEU A 198 8.99 17.72 -19.02
CA LEU A 198 7.74 17.77 -19.78
C LEU A 198 7.66 16.64 -20.81
N ALA A 199 8.60 15.69 -20.74
CA ALA A 199 8.66 14.51 -21.60
C ALA A 199 8.71 13.21 -20.80
N CYS A 200 8.14 12.15 -21.38
CA CYS A 200 8.22 10.81 -20.82
C CYS A 200 9.67 10.30 -20.82
N GLN A 201 10.21 10.03 -19.63
CA GLN A 201 11.58 9.50 -19.46
C GLN A 201 11.84 8.12 -20.07
N LYS A 202 10.81 7.42 -20.58
CA LYS A 202 10.95 6.12 -21.25
C LYS A 202 10.89 6.24 -22.78
N CYS A 203 9.93 7.00 -23.31
CA CYS A 203 9.67 7.06 -24.75
C CYS A 203 9.81 8.45 -25.38
N GLY A 204 10.18 9.47 -24.61
CA GLY A 204 10.38 10.84 -25.09
C GLY A 204 9.11 11.62 -25.43
N ARG A 205 7.93 10.98 -25.41
CA ARG A 205 6.66 11.67 -25.73
C ARG A 205 6.38 12.82 -24.76
N GLY A 206 6.10 14.00 -25.31
CA GLY A 206 5.71 15.19 -24.55
C GLY A 206 4.41 14.97 -23.75
N LEU A 207 4.30 15.63 -22.61
CA LEU A 207 3.18 15.49 -21.67
C LEU A 207 2.04 16.47 -21.93
N ALA A 208 2.20 17.44 -22.83
CA ALA A 208 1.14 18.39 -23.21
C ALA A 208 0.00 17.73 -24.01
N CYS A 209 0.24 16.59 -24.67
CA CYS A 209 -0.79 15.87 -25.42
C CYS A 209 -1.74 15.01 -24.56
N LEU A 210 -1.61 15.10 -23.23
CA LEU A 210 -2.40 14.29 -22.29
C LEU A 210 -3.81 14.85 -22.12
N GLN A 211 -4.83 14.04 -22.39
CA GLN A 211 -6.21 14.41 -22.15
C GLN A 211 -6.77 13.64 -20.96
N GLY A 212 -6.93 14.35 -19.84
CA GLY A 212 -7.57 13.83 -18.63
C GLY A 212 -9.07 13.77 -18.80
N GLN A 213 -9.70 12.76 -18.18
CA GLN A 213 -11.15 12.70 -18.09
C GLN A 213 -11.67 13.73 -17.08
N ARG A 214 -12.93 14.14 -17.22
CA ARG A 214 -13.58 14.99 -16.23
C ARG A 214 -13.53 14.31 -14.85
N ALA A 215 -13.21 15.09 -13.83
CA ALA A 215 -13.27 14.65 -12.45
C ALA A 215 -14.69 14.87 -11.92
N ASN A 216 -15.14 13.99 -11.04
CA ASN A 216 -16.36 14.21 -10.28
C ASN A 216 -16.20 15.45 -9.38
N ASP A 217 -17.24 16.28 -9.30
CA ASP A 217 -17.20 17.54 -8.57
C ASP A 217 -16.90 17.34 -7.08
N ARG A 218 -17.38 16.26 -6.47
CA ARG A 218 -17.10 15.95 -5.06
C ARG A 218 -15.62 15.73 -4.77
N SER A 219 -14.89 15.10 -5.68
CA SER A 219 -13.43 14.95 -5.56
C SER A 219 -12.69 16.27 -5.74
N VAL A 220 -13.20 17.16 -6.58
CA VAL A 220 -12.66 18.51 -6.73
C VAL A 220 -12.83 19.26 -5.41
N ASP A 221 -14.00 19.15 -4.79
CA ASP A 221 -14.35 19.83 -3.55
C ASP A 221 -13.54 19.29 -2.36
N LEU A 222 -13.49 17.96 -2.16
CA LEU A 222 -12.65 17.36 -1.12
C LEU A 222 -11.18 17.73 -1.31
N GLN A 223 -10.64 17.66 -2.53
CA GLN A 223 -9.25 18.03 -2.75
C GLN A 223 -9.01 19.50 -2.39
N SER A 224 -9.96 20.38 -2.70
CA SER A 224 -9.86 21.80 -2.37
C SER A 224 -9.87 22.03 -0.87
N LEU A 225 -10.73 21.32 -0.12
CA LEU A 225 -10.73 21.31 1.35
C LEU A 225 -9.40 20.81 1.92
N LEU A 226 -8.84 19.73 1.37
CA LEU A 226 -7.54 19.21 1.80
C LEU A 226 -6.38 20.17 1.49
N VAL A 227 -6.42 20.86 0.34
CA VAL A 227 -5.41 21.89 0.00
C VAL A 227 -5.51 23.09 0.95
N ALA A 228 -6.73 23.52 1.30
CA ALA A 228 -6.93 24.57 2.29
C ALA A 228 -6.38 24.15 3.65
N GLY A 229 -6.76 22.95 4.13
CA GLY A 229 -6.31 22.48 5.44
C GLY A 229 -4.83 22.15 5.52
N LYS A 230 -4.19 21.77 4.42
CA LYS A 230 -2.72 21.66 4.34
C LYS A 230 -2.03 23.03 4.48
N LYS A 231 -2.68 24.13 4.07
CA LYS A 231 -2.13 25.49 4.24
C LYS A 231 -2.37 26.03 5.65
N THR A 232 -3.54 25.77 6.22
CA THR A 232 -3.96 26.36 7.51
C THR A 232 -3.64 25.49 8.72
N GLY A 233 -3.50 24.17 8.52
CA GLY A 233 -3.25 23.20 9.59
C GLY A 233 -4.51 22.52 10.11
N VAL A 234 -5.69 22.91 9.62
CA VAL A 234 -6.98 22.38 10.08
C VAL A 234 -7.89 22.15 8.88
N VAL A 235 -8.57 21.00 8.86
CA VAL A 235 -9.58 20.63 7.86
C VAL A 235 -10.92 20.55 8.57
N LEU A 236 -11.95 21.21 8.01
CA LEU A 236 -13.34 21.05 8.44
C LEU A 236 -13.99 19.94 7.61
N LEU A 237 -14.33 18.82 8.25
CA LEU A 237 -14.98 17.68 7.61
C LEU A 237 -16.49 17.68 7.88
N PRO A 238 -17.36 17.40 6.89
CA PRO A 238 -18.81 17.49 7.04
C PRO A 238 -19.40 16.70 8.21
N SER A 239 -18.96 15.44 8.42
CA SER A 239 -19.53 14.56 9.46
C SER A 239 -18.62 14.37 10.68
N VAL A 240 -17.50 15.08 10.77
CA VAL A 240 -16.49 14.90 11.84
C VAL A 240 -16.20 16.22 12.56
N GLY A 241 -16.33 17.37 11.89
CA GLY A 241 -15.97 18.66 12.45
C GLY A 241 -14.52 19.06 12.13
N GLU A 242 -13.96 19.93 12.94
CA GLU A 242 -12.58 20.40 12.78
C GLU A 242 -11.58 19.30 13.16
N VAL A 243 -10.62 19.07 12.27
CA VAL A 243 -9.59 18.06 12.44
C VAL A 243 -8.24 18.68 12.07
N GLU A 244 -7.27 18.58 12.97
CA GLU A 244 -5.89 18.98 12.67
C GLU A 244 -5.33 18.21 11.47
N TRP A 245 -4.46 18.87 10.70
CA TRP A 245 -3.91 18.32 9.46
C TRP A 245 -3.21 16.96 9.67
N ALA A 246 -2.46 16.81 10.77
CA ALA A 246 -1.80 15.56 11.11
C ALA A 246 -2.82 14.43 11.35
N THR A 247 -3.87 14.70 12.12
CA THR A 247 -4.96 13.76 12.39
C THR A 247 -5.73 13.43 11.12
N MET A 248 -6.01 14.40 10.23
CA MET A 248 -6.69 14.14 8.96
C MET A 248 -5.86 13.22 8.05
N MET A 249 -4.55 13.43 7.97
CA MET A 249 -3.65 12.54 7.25
C MET A 249 -3.61 11.13 7.82
N ALA A 250 -3.76 10.98 9.14
CA ALA A 250 -3.88 9.69 9.79
C ALA A 250 -5.25 9.04 9.54
N VAL A 251 -6.35 9.81 9.55
CA VAL A 251 -7.69 9.32 9.18
C VAL A 251 -7.69 8.79 7.76
N ALA A 252 -7.14 9.54 6.80
CA ALA A 252 -7.02 9.09 5.41
C ALA A 252 -6.19 7.79 5.29
N ASP A 253 -5.08 7.70 6.04
CA ASP A 253 -4.23 6.51 6.07
C ASP A 253 -4.97 5.28 6.58
N MET A 254 -5.78 5.45 7.64
CA MET A 254 -6.57 4.39 8.24
C MET A 254 -7.72 3.94 7.34
N LEU A 255 -8.49 4.88 6.78
CA LEU A 255 -9.62 4.59 5.90
C LEU A 255 -9.17 3.84 4.64
N LEU A 256 -8.14 4.35 3.96
CA LEU A 256 -7.58 3.69 2.77
C LEU A 256 -6.88 2.38 3.13
N GLY A 257 -6.22 2.31 4.29
CA GLY A 257 -5.58 1.10 4.78
C GLY A 257 -6.55 -0.04 5.02
N MET A 258 -7.75 0.25 5.54
CA MET A 258 -8.81 -0.76 5.73
C MET A 258 -9.29 -1.37 4.41
N ILE A 259 -9.23 -0.61 3.31
CA ILE A 259 -9.67 -1.05 1.98
C ILE A 259 -8.57 -1.89 1.30
N TRP A 260 -7.31 -1.45 1.39
CA TRP A 260 -6.23 -2.02 0.58
C TRP A 260 -5.42 -3.10 1.29
N THR A 261 -5.53 -3.24 2.60
CA THR A 261 -4.70 -4.17 3.40
C THR A 261 -5.40 -5.49 3.64
N GLY A 262 -4.95 -6.56 2.97
CA GLY A 262 -5.41 -7.92 3.25
C GLY A 262 -6.89 -8.19 2.89
N VAL A 263 -7.50 -7.33 2.08
CA VAL A 263 -8.88 -7.48 1.60
C VAL A 263 -8.91 -8.15 0.23
N ALA A 264 -9.81 -9.13 0.06
CA ALA A 264 -10.02 -9.81 -1.22
C ALA A 264 -10.55 -8.85 -2.30
N THR A 265 -10.19 -9.08 -3.57
CA THR A 265 -10.63 -8.25 -4.71
C THR A 265 -12.15 -8.17 -4.81
N GLN A 266 -12.86 -9.29 -4.66
CA GLN A 266 -14.32 -9.35 -4.73
C GLN A 266 -15.02 -8.38 -3.74
N HIS A 267 -14.51 -8.25 -2.52
CA HIS A 267 -15.13 -7.38 -1.51
C HIS A 267 -14.84 -5.90 -1.81
N ARG A 268 -13.65 -5.60 -2.36
CA ARG A 268 -13.32 -4.25 -2.83
C ARG A 268 -14.23 -3.86 -3.99
N GLU A 269 -14.42 -4.74 -4.97
CA GLU A 269 -15.33 -4.52 -6.09
C GLU A 269 -16.77 -4.30 -5.64
N GLN A 270 -17.26 -5.05 -4.65
CA GLN A 270 -18.59 -4.83 -4.07
C GLN A 270 -18.72 -3.43 -3.44
N LEU A 271 -17.72 -2.99 -2.66
CA LEU A 271 -17.72 -1.64 -2.09
C LEU A 271 -17.68 -0.59 -3.20
N PHE A 272 -16.86 -0.80 -4.22
CA PHE A 272 -16.69 0.13 -5.33
C PHE A 272 -17.96 0.27 -6.17
N ASN A 273 -18.66 -0.83 -6.44
CA ASN A 273 -19.95 -0.81 -7.11
C ASN A 273 -21.00 -0.03 -6.30
N ARG A 274 -20.97 -0.15 -4.96
CA ARG A 274 -21.83 0.63 -4.08
C ARG A 274 -21.51 2.12 -4.17
N ILE A 275 -20.23 2.50 -4.05
CA ILE A 275 -19.79 3.90 -4.15
C ILE A 275 -20.20 4.48 -5.51
N ALA A 276 -19.92 3.77 -6.60
CA ALA A 276 -20.25 4.23 -7.94
C ALA A 276 -21.76 4.44 -8.16
N ARG A 277 -22.61 3.61 -7.53
CA ARG A 277 -24.06 3.78 -7.56
C ARG A 277 -24.54 4.96 -6.73
N GLU A 278 -23.99 5.16 -5.53
CA GLU A 278 -24.38 6.29 -4.66
C GLU A 278 -23.87 7.64 -5.16
N LEU A 279 -22.77 7.64 -5.92
CA LEU A 279 -22.23 8.83 -6.57
C LEU A 279 -22.79 9.07 -7.97
N ASP A 280 -23.76 8.26 -8.40
CA ASP A 280 -24.38 8.29 -9.74
C ASP A 280 -23.34 8.33 -10.88
N LEU A 281 -22.26 7.57 -10.73
CA LEU A 281 -21.21 7.50 -11.75
C LEU A 281 -21.73 6.70 -12.94
N GLY A 282 -21.65 7.29 -14.13
CA GLY A 282 -22.03 6.67 -15.39
C GLY A 282 -21.21 5.42 -15.70
N TRP A 283 -21.68 4.61 -16.65
CA TRP A 283 -21.01 3.37 -17.02
C TRP A 283 -19.59 3.61 -17.56
N GLU A 284 -19.36 4.70 -18.30
CA GLU A 284 -18.05 5.10 -18.83
C GLU A 284 -17.08 5.47 -17.71
N ASP A 285 -17.54 6.25 -16.73
CA ASP A 285 -16.74 6.64 -15.56
C ASP A 285 -16.28 5.41 -14.77
N ARG A 286 -17.15 4.40 -14.63
CA ARG A 286 -16.83 3.17 -13.91
C ARG A 286 -15.72 2.36 -14.57
N LEU A 287 -15.65 2.35 -15.91
CA LEU A 287 -14.64 1.61 -16.66
C LEU A 287 -13.26 2.28 -16.65
N SER A 288 -13.24 3.61 -16.55
CA SER A 288 -12.00 4.40 -16.55
C SER A 288 -11.44 4.65 -15.15
N LEU A 289 -12.25 4.43 -14.11
CA LEU A 289 -11.90 4.70 -12.73
C LEU A 289 -10.82 3.76 -12.20
N SER A 290 -9.58 4.28 -12.15
CA SER A 290 -8.51 3.64 -11.41
C SER A 290 -8.66 3.93 -9.92
N LEU A 291 -9.47 3.13 -9.21
CA LEU A 291 -9.78 3.33 -7.79
C LEU A 291 -8.55 3.24 -6.87
N GLY A 292 -7.46 2.60 -7.33
CA GLY A 292 -6.18 2.57 -6.63
C GLY A 292 -5.26 3.77 -6.91
N SER A 293 -5.70 4.76 -7.70
CA SER A 293 -4.98 6.02 -7.95
C SER A 293 -5.28 7.07 -6.87
N ASN A 294 -4.60 8.22 -6.92
CA ASN A 294 -4.92 9.33 -6.03
C ASN A 294 -6.36 9.83 -6.24
N TYR A 295 -6.78 10.00 -7.50
CA TYR A 295 -8.15 10.40 -7.83
C TYR A 295 -9.20 9.42 -7.28
N GLY A 296 -8.98 8.13 -7.52
CA GLY A 296 -9.87 7.08 -7.03
C GLY A 296 -9.99 7.06 -5.50
N SER A 297 -8.87 7.24 -4.80
CA SER A 297 -8.85 7.34 -3.35
C SER A 297 -9.49 8.62 -2.83
N LEU A 298 -9.41 9.75 -3.54
CA LEU A 298 -10.14 10.97 -3.19
C LEU A 298 -11.66 10.74 -3.24
N LEU A 299 -12.16 10.05 -4.28
CA LEU A 299 -13.58 9.68 -4.36
C LEU A 299 -14.03 8.80 -3.18
N ILE A 300 -13.21 7.80 -2.84
CA ILE A 300 -13.48 6.90 -1.72
C ILE A 300 -13.50 7.68 -0.40
N LEU A 301 -12.52 8.55 -0.19
CA LEU A 301 -12.43 9.37 1.02
C LEU A 301 -13.61 10.32 1.11
N ASP A 302 -13.97 11.01 0.03
CA ASP A 302 -15.13 11.91 -0.02
C ASP A 302 -16.40 11.17 0.38
N TRP A 303 -16.64 10.02 -0.25
CA TRP A 303 -17.79 9.18 0.08
C TRP A 303 -17.79 8.79 1.56
N LEU A 304 -16.66 8.33 2.11
CA LEU A 304 -16.59 7.96 3.52
C LEU A 304 -16.82 9.15 4.47
N VAL A 305 -16.13 10.27 4.28
CA VAL A 305 -16.16 11.41 5.23
C VAL A 305 -17.40 12.29 5.11
N ALA A 306 -18.19 12.15 4.04
CA ALA A 306 -19.46 12.84 3.91
C ALA A 306 -20.54 12.30 4.88
N ASP A 307 -20.47 11.02 5.26
CA ASP A 307 -21.38 10.39 6.24
C ASP A 307 -20.65 9.24 6.95
N LEU A 308 -19.58 9.60 7.65
CA LEU A 308 -18.68 8.63 8.29
C LEU A 308 -19.40 7.68 9.26
N PRO A 309 -20.34 8.13 10.12
CA PRO A 309 -21.01 7.25 11.08
C PRO A 309 -21.79 6.09 10.44
N HIS A 310 -22.40 6.30 9.26
CA HIS A 310 -23.18 5.25 8.59
C HIS A 310 -22.38 4.49 7.53
N ARG A 311 -21.52 5.19 6.77
CA ARG A 311 -20.77 4.60 5.65
C ARG A 311 -19.59 3.76 6.10
N LEU A 312 -18.96 4.10 7.24
CA LEU A 312 -17.83 3.33 7.75
C LEU A 312 -18.23 1.91 8.22
N PRO A 313 -19.26 1.71 9.07
CA PRO A 313 -19.74 0.35 9.40
C PRO A 313 -20.13 -0.46 8.17
N ALA A 314 -20.83 0.17 7.23
CA ALA A 314 -21.24 -0.46 5.99
C ALA A 314 -20.05 -0.92 5.14
N ALA A 315 -19.03 -0.06 5.00
CA ALA A 315 -17.81 -0.40 4.28
C ALA A 315 -17.06 -1.56 4.95
N ILE A 316 -16.95 -1.55 6.28
CA ILE A 316 -16.31 -2.63 7.05
C ILE A 316 -17.06 -3.96 6.86
N GLY A 317 -18.39 -3.93 6.91
CA GLY A 317 -19.24 -5.11 6.67
C GLY A 317 -19.03 -5.72 5.28
N ILE A 318 -18.94 -4.88 4.24
CA ILE A 318 -18.67 -5.32 2.86
C ILE A 318 -17.25 -5.87 2.73
N LEU A 319 -16.25 -5.14 3.23
CA LEU A 319 -14.83 -5.47 3.06
C LEU A 319 -14.42 -6.72 3.85
N LYS A 320 -15.12 -7.02 4.95
CA LYS A 320 -14.68 -7.99 5.96
C LYS A 320 -13.22 -7.71 6.39
N SER A 321 -12.90 -6.43 6.56
CA SER A 321 -11.53 -5.89 6.62
C SER A 321 -10.78 -6.18 7.93
N VAL A 322 -9.49 -5.86 7.93
CA VAL A 322 -8.61 -5.93 9.11
C VAL A 322 -9.15 -5.05 10.24
N ARG A 323 -9.05 -5.54 11.48
CA ARG A 323 -9.46 -4.80 12.68
C ARG A 323 -8.62 -3.53 12.85
N PHE A 324 -9.28 -2.43 13.25
CA PHE A 324 -8.68 -1.11 13.46
C PHE A 324 -7.34 -1.15 14.21
N GLU A 325 -7.28 -1.78 15.39
CA GLU A 325 -6.05 -1.85 16.20
C GLU A 325 -4.89 -2.58 15.48
N GLY A 326 -5.22 -3.59 14.66
CA GLY A 326 -4.23 -4.32 13.86
C GLY A 326 -3.70 -3.53 12.66
N LEU A 327 -4.41 -2.47 12.25
CA LEU A 327 -3.95 -1.52 11.24
C LEU A 327 -3.20 -0.35 11.92
N LEU A 328 -3.72 0.16 13.04
CA LEU A 328 -3.07 1.21 13.84
C LEU A 328 -1.67 0.79 14.28
N GLY A 329 -1.50 -0.44 14.79
CA GLY A 329 -0.20 -0.98 15.18
C GLY A 329 0.79 -1.22 14.02
N ARG A 330 0.41 -0.98 12.76
CA ARG A 330 1.36 -0.97 11.62
C ARG A 330 2.01 0.40 11.40
N HIS A 331 1.50 1.41 12.09
CA HIS A 331 1.94 2.79 11.98
C HIS A 331 2.65 3.19 13.29
N ASN A 332 3.91 2.78 13.43
CA ASN A 332 4.72 3.03 14.63
C ASN A 332 5.08 4.50 14.87
N ASP A 333 4.70 5.37 13.92
CA ASP A 333 4.98 6.79 13.84
C ASP A 333 3.72 7.64 14.08
N ILE A 334 2.64 7.04 14.62
CA ILE A 334 1.48 7.75 15.17
C ILE A 334 1.71 7.89 16.68
N ASP A 335 1.69 9.12 17.18
CA ASP A 335 1.74 9.40 18.62
C ASP A 335 0.43 9.06 19.33
N ASP A 336 0.47 9.02 20.66
CA ASP A 336 -0.66 8.61 21.49
C ASP A 336 -1.87 9.56 21.38
N ASP A 337 -1.62 10.86 21.15
CA ASP A 337 -2.67 11.88 21.03
C ASP A 337 -3.44 11.72 19.71
N ILE A 338 -2.74 11.55 18.59
CA ILE A 338 -3.36 11.24 17.29
C ILE A 338 -4.07 9.88 17.38
N ALA A 339 -3.48 8.88 18.03
CA ALA A 339 -4.11 7.58 18.21
C ALA A 339 -5.42 7.69 19.02
N ALA A 340 -5.48 8.52 20.06
CA ALA A 340 -6.69 8.79 20.82
C ALA A 340 -7.77 9.46 19.95
N HIS A 341 -7.40 10.50 19.19
CA HIS A 341 -8.33 11.16 18.26
C HIS A 341 -8.86 10.19 17.18
N LEU A 342 -8.01 9.33 16.62
CA LEU A 342 -8.44 8.31 15.67
C LEU A 342 -9.45 7.36 16.27
N ARG A 343 -9.30 6.96 17.54
CA ARG A 343 -10.28 6.09 18.21
C ARG A 343 -11.63 6.77 18.38
N THR A 344 -11.65 8.08 18.62
CA THR A 344 -12.87 8.87 18.69
C THR A 344 -13.53 8.99 17.31
N ILE A 345 -12.79 9.44 16.30
CA ILE A 345 -13.31 9.66 14.94
C ILE A 345 -13.77 8.35 14.28
N LEU A 346 -13.00 7.28 14.48
CA LEU A 346 -13.23 5.97 13.86
C LEU A 346 -13.83 4.96 14.86
N ALA A 347 -14.56 5.44 15.87
CA ALA A 347 -15.19 4.60 16.89
C ALA A 347 -16.07 3.51 16.27
N ALA A 348 -16.76 3.81 15.17
CA ALA A 348 -17.54 2.85 14.39
C ALA A 348 -16.71 1.68 13.80
N ALA A 349 -15.42 1.88 13.55
CA ALA A 349 -14.51 0.81 13.12
C ALA A 349 -13.97 -0.04 14.27
N ILE A 350 -14.03 0.48 15.49
CA ILE A 350 -13.65 -0.20 16.73
C ILE A 350 -14.82 -0.97 17.28
N ALA A 351 -16.02 -0.39 17.15
CA ALA A 351 -17.28 -1.02 17.47
C ALA A 351 -17.30 -2.36 16.75
N THR A 352 -17.20 -3.43 17.53
CA THR A 352 -17.41 -4.77 16.98
C THR A 352 -18.83 -4.73 16.45
N PRO A 353 -19.09 -4.95 15.16
CA PRO A 353 -20.47 -5.00 14.70
C PRO A 353 -21.19 -5.97 15.62
N ALA A 354 -22.34 -5.55 16.14
CA ALA A 354 -23.21 -6.41 16.96
C ALA A 354 -23.68 -7.66 16.19
N VAL A 355 -23.28 -7.80 14.92
CA VAL A 355 -23.29 -9.05 14.18
C VAL A 355 -22.23 -9.99 14.77
N GLY A 356 -22.59 -10.68 15.86
CA GLY A 356 -21.72 -11.74 16.38
C GLY A 356 -21.98 -12.24 17.79
N ARG A 357 -22.89 -11.64 18.57
CA ARG A 357 -23.27 -12.20 19.89
C ARG A 357 -24.74 -12.66 19.95
N GLY A 358 -25.28 -13.14 18.83
CA GLY A 358 -26.64 -13.68 18.75
C GLY A 358 -27.18 -13.95 17.34
N ALA A 359 -26.55 -13.39 16.30
CA ALA A 359 -26.97 -13.58 14.89
C ALA A 359 -26.96 -15.04 14.40
N TRP A 360 -26.29 -15.94 15.13
CA TRP A 360 -26.27 -17.37 14.85
C TRP A 360 -27.42 -18.15 15.50
N HIS A 361 -28.13 -17.57 16.49
CA HIS A 361 -29.23 -18.26 17.17
C HIS A 361 -30.32 -18.72 16.19
N PRO A 362 -30.84 -17.87 15.28
CA PRO A 362 -31.87 -18.29 14.34
C PRO A 362 -31.41 -19.45 13.44
N TRP A 363 -30.13 -19.44 13.05
CA TRP A 363 -29.55 -20.51 12.23
C TRP A 363 -29.42 -21.83 13.01
N ILE A 364 -28.89 -21.79 14.23
CA ILE A 364 -28.78 -22.97 15.11
C ILE A 364 -30.15 -23.56 15.43
N GLU A 365 -31.15 -22.71 15.70
CA GLU A 365 -32.53 -23.13 15.92
C GLU A 365 -33.13 -23.76 14.66
N SER A 366 -32.88 -23.18 13.48
CA SER A 366 -33.37 -23.69 12.18
C SER A 366 -32.76 -25.02 11.72
N LEU A 367 -31.70 -25.52 12.38
CA LEU A 367 -31.14 -26.82 12.03
C LEU A 367 -32.19 -27.93 12.28
N PRO A 368 -32.40 -28.85 11.31
CA PRO A 368 -33.42 -29.90 11.45
C PRO A 368 -33.10 -30.89 12.57
N ASP A 369 -31.81 -31.11 12.84
CA ASP A 369 -31.33 -31.99 13.90
C ASP A 369 -31.50 -31.30 15.27
N SER A 370 -32.17 -31.96 16.22
CA SER A 370 -32.20 -31.58 17.63
C SER A 370 -30.80 -31.63 18.27
N ALA A 371 -30.64 -31.00 19.44
CA ALA A 371 -29.38 -31.03 20.18
C ALA A 371 -28.94 -32.47 20.51
N SER A 372 -29.89 -33.39 20.74
CA SER A 372 -29.59 -34.81 21.00
C SER A 372 -29.08 -35.52 19.75
N GLU A 373 -29.73 -35.31 18.61
CA GLU A 373 -29.35 -35.90 17.31
C GLU A 373 -27.97 -35.40 16.86
N LEU A 374 -27.67 -34.12 17.04
CA LEU A 374 -26.32 -33.59 16.75
C LEU A 374 -25.25 -34.22 17.65
N ARG A 375 -25.54 -34.52 18.93
CA ARG A 375 -24.61 -35.24 19.82
C ARG A 375 -24.41 -36.68 19.37
N GLU A 376 -25.47 -37.37 19.01
CA GLU A 376 -25.41 -38.74 18.51
C GLU A 376 -24.61 -38.82 17.20
N ARG A 377 -24.86 -37.88 16.30
CA ARG A 377 -24.12 -37.71 15.05
C ARG A 377 -22.64 -37.42 15.32
N ALA A 378 -22.32 -36.58 16.31
CA ALA A 378 -20.94 -36.37 16.76
C ALA A 378 -20.30 -37.65 17.31
N ALA A 379 -21.04 -38.46 18.07
CA ALA A 379 -20.53 -39.72 18.63
C ALA A 379 -20.18 -40.75 17.55
N ARG A 380 -21.00 -40.82 16.50
CA ARG A 380 -20.79 -41.70 15.33
C ARG A 380 -19.79 -41.14 14.31
N GLU A 381 -19.48 -39.84 14.38
CA GLU A 381 -18.61 -39.15 13.42
C GLU A 381 -17.15 -39.61 13.52
N ARG A 382 -16.61 -40.17 12.43
CA ARG A 382 -15.26 -40.72 12.34
C ARG A 382 -14.19 -39.62 12.34
N TYR A 383 -14.47 -38.44 11.79
CA TYR A 383 -13.47 -37.39 11.66
C TYR A 383 -13.46 -36.42 12.85
N LYS A 384 -12.30 -36.28 13.52
CA LYS A 384 -12.13 -35.43 14.72
C LYS A 384 -12.64 -33.99 14.52
N HIS A 385 -12.38 -33.38 13.36
CA HIS A 385 -12.75 -31.99 13.11
C HIS A 385 -14.26 -31.81 12.92
N ARG A 386 -14.94 -32.72 12.21
CA ARG A 386 -16.40 -32.75 12.10
C ARG A 386 -17.03 -33.04 13.46
N ARG A 387 -16.44 -33.96 14.24
CA ARG A 387 -16.87 -34.26 15.61
C ARG A 387 -16.82 -33.02 16.51
N GLN A 388 -15.70 -32.30 16.54
CA GLN A 388 -15.57 -31.07 17.34
C GLN A 388 -16.61 -30.01 16.95
N ARG A 389 -16.91 -29.87 15.66
CA ARG A 389 -17.90 -28.93 15.14
C ARG A 389 -19.33 -29.32 15.50
N LEU A 390 -19.70 -30.59 15.29
CA LEU A 390 -20.99 -31.15 15.71
C LEU A 390 -21.19 -31.02 17.22
N THR A 391 -20.17 -31.33 18.03
CA THR A 391 -20.20 -31.16 19.47
C THR A 391 -20.43 -29.70 19.89
N ALA A 392 -19.78 -28.74 19.22
CA ALA A 392 -20.02 -27.33 19.47
C ALA A 392 -21.44 -26.91 19.10
N PHE A 393 -21.93 -27.27 17.91
CA PHE A 393 -23.30 -26.92 17.47
C PHE A 393 -24.38 -27.56 18.34
N ALA A 394 -24.17 -28.80 18.80
CA ALA A 394 -25.09 -29.45 19.73
C ALA A 394 -25.15 -28.75 21.10
N ALA A 395 -24.02 -28.24 21.59
CA ALA A 395 -23.98 -27.46 22.83
C ALA A 395 -24.73 -26.12 22.65
N LEU A 396 -24.51 -25.42 21.54
CA LEU A 396 -25.21 -24.17 21.23
C LEU A 396 -26.72 -24.38 21.07
N LYS A 397 -27.15 -25.46 20.39
CA LYS A 397 -28.57 -25.81 20.24
C LYS A 397 -29.23 -26.24 21.56
N ALA A 398 -28.44 -26.60 22.56
CA ALA A 398 -28.92 -26.87 23.91
C ALA A 398 -28.92 -25.61 24.81
N GLY A 399 -28.70 -24.42 24.24
CA GLY A 399 -28.70 -23.14 24.95
C GLY A 399 -27.35 -22.73 25.55
N ALA A 400 -26.26 -23.44 25.27
CA ALA A 400 -24.94 -23.05 25.77
C ALA A 400 -24.42 -21.78 25.08
N THR A 401 -23.62 -21.00 25.79
CA THR A 401 -22.87 -19.88 25.22
C THR A 401 -21.76 -20.38 24.28
N VAL A 402 -21.24 -19.50 23.41
CA VAL A 402 -20.11 -19.84 22.53
C VAL A 402 -18.84 -20.20 23.31
N GLY A 403 -18.63 -19.59 24.49
CA GLY A 403 -17.51 -19.93 25.37
C GLY A 403 -17.60 -21.37 25.90
N GLU A 404 -18.79 -21.75 26.39
CA GLU A 404 -19.06 -23.10 26.89
C GLU A 404 -18.99 -24.14 25.77
N ALA A 405 -19.62 -23.86 24.61
CA ALA A 405 -19.55 -24.74 23.45
C ALA A 405 -18.11 -24.96 22.96
N ALA A 406 -17.28 -23.90 22.98
CA ALA A 406 -15.87 -23.99 22.62
C ALA A 406 -15.08 -24.84 23.64
N ALA A 407 -15.36 -24.69 24.93
CA ALA A 407 -14.76 -25.51 25.99
C ALA A 407 -15.12 -27.00 25.81
N ILE A 408 -16.40 -27.31 25.57
CA ILE A 408 -16.90 -28.67 25.34
C ILE A 408 -16.24 -29.28 24.09
N ALA A 409 -16.13 -28.51 23.01
CA ALA A 409 -15.47 -28.94 21.77
C ALA A 409 -13.93 -28.91 21.81
N ARG A 410 -13.35 -28.42 22.92
CA ARG A 410 -11.90 -28.24 23.15
C ARG A 410 -11.23 -27.42 22.04
N VAL A 411 -11.81 -26.26 21.73
CA VAL A 411 -11.31 -25.29 20.75
C VAL A 411 -11.40 -23.87 21.31
N GLN A 412 -10.77 -22.92 20.63
CA GLN A 412 -10.90 -21.51 20.97
C GLN A 412 -12.28 -20.98 20.55
N PRO A 413 -12.93 -20.07 21.32
CA PRO A 413 -14.23 -19.48 20.97
C PRO A 413 -14.28 -18.90 19.56
N MET A 414 -13.19 -18.28 19.11
CA MET A 414 -13.08 -17.73 17.76
C MET A 414 -13.19 -18.80 16.66
N SER A 415 -12.83 -20.05 16.94
CA SER A 415 -13.01 -21.15 15.98
C SER A 415 -14.49 -21.48 15.79
N VAL A 416 -15.28 -21.43 16.86
CA VAL A 416 -16.72 -21.71 16.82
C VAL A 416 -17.45 -20.62 16.03
N TYR A 417 -17.15 -19.35 16.29
CA TYR A 417 -17.69 -18.23 15.49
C TYR A 417 -17.42 -18.39 13.99
N ARG A 418 -16.19 -18.76 13.60
CA ARG A 418 -15.87 -19.02 12.18
C ARG A 418 -16.66 -20.18 11.58
N TRP A 419 -17.03 -21.18 12.38
CA TRP A 419 -17.88 -22.28 11.92
C TRP A 419 -19.34 -21.84 11.77
N LEU A 420 -19.83 -21.03 12.71
CA LEU A 420 -21.17 -20.45 12.68
C LEU A 420 -21.36 -19.54 11.45
N ASP A 421 -20.42 -18.63 11.20
CA ASP A 421 -20.46 -17.75 10.02
C ASP A 421 -20.55 -18.55 8.72
N ARG A 422 -19.72 -19.59 8.61
CA ARG A 422 -19.70 -20.48 7.44
C ARG A 422 -20.99 -21.28 7.30
N GLY A 423 -21.60 -21.65 8.42
CA GLY A 423 -22.88 -22.36 8.44
C GLY A 423 -24.05 -21.50 8.05
N ILE A 424 -24.09 -20.25 8.51
CA ILE A 424 -25.09 -19.26 8.09
C ILE A 424 -25.00 -19.04 6.57
N GLU A 425 -23.79 -18.93 6.03
CA GLU A 425 -23.57 -18.63 4.61
C GLU A 425 -23.81 -19.84 3.68
N HIS A 426 -23.54 -21.06 4.15
CA HIS A 426 -23.43 -22.24 3.26
C HIS A 426 -24.05 -23.53 3.82
N GLY A 427 -24.77 -23.47 4.95
CA GLY A 427 -25.42 -24.61 5.58
C GLY A 427 -24.52 -25.49 6.45
N LEU A 428 -25.14 -26.45 7.15
CA LEU A 428 -24.50 -27.30 8.16
C LEU A 428 -23.31 -28.10 7.61
N GLU A 429 -23.45 -28.76 6.46
CA GLU A 429 -22.36 -29.57 5.90
C GLU A 429 -21.11 -28.74 5.56
N ALA A 430 -21.30 -27.54 5.01
CA ALA A 430 -20.20 -26.63 4.74
C ALA A 430 -19.51 -26.17 6.04
N ALA A 431 -20.28 -25.99 7.11
CA ALA A 431 -19.79 -25.65 8.44
C ALA A 431 -19.02 -26.79 9.09
N LEU A 432 -19.30 -28.05 8.75
CA LEU A 432 -18.60 -29.24 9.25
C LEU A 432 -17.24 -29.49 8.55
N GLU A 433 -17.11 -29.07 7.29
CA GLU A 433 -15.91 -29.30 6.48
C GLU A 433 -14.80 -28.25 6.66
N ARG A 434 -13.53 -28.66 6.54
CA ARG A 434 -12.39 -27.73 6.65
C ARG A 434 -12.45 -26.68 5.53
N PRO A 435 -12.12 -25.40 5.79
CA PRO A 435 -11.95 -24.43 4.73
C PRO A 435 -10.69 -24.79 3.93
N THR A 436 -10.88 -25.50 2.83
CA THR A 436 -9.87 -25.68 1.79
C THR A 436 -10.25 -24.76 0.63
N GLY A 437 -9.26 -24.04 0.07
CA GLY A 437 -9.45 -23.23 -1.13
C GLY A 437 -10.06 -24.09 -2.24
N ARG A 438 -11.04 -23.54 -2.96
CA ARG A 438 -11.80 -24.30 -3.95
C ARG A 438 -10.89 -24.78 -5.11
N PRO A 439 -11.17 -25.97 -5.67
CA PRO A 439 -12.24 -26.89 -5.27
C PRO A 439 -11.83 -27.78 -4.08
N ALA A 440 -12.70 -27.79 -3.07
CA ALA A 440 -12.51 -28.51 -1.82
C ALA A 440 -13.08 -29.94 -1.94
N LEU A 441 -12.23 -30.96 -1.97
CA LEU A 441 -12.68 -32.34 -1.75
C LEU A 441 -13.22 -32.47 -0.31
N THR A 442 -14.38 -33.10 -0.15
CA THR A 442 -14.87 -33.50 1.17
C THR A 442 -13.96 -34.57 1.77
N SER A 443 -14.06 -34.78 3.09
CA SER A 443 -13.30 -35.83 3.77
C SER A 443 -13.57 -37.22 3.18
N ALA A 444 -14.81 -37.52 2.80
CA ALA A 444 -15.22 -38.78 2.17
C ALA A 444 -14.69 -38.93 0.74
N GLN A 445 -14.77 -37.87 -0.08
CA GLN A 445 -14.24 -37.88 -1.46
C GLN A 445 -12.73 -38.06 -1.47
N SER A 446 -12.04 -37.39 -0.54
CA SER A 446 -10.58 -37.53 -0.38
C SER A 446 -10.19 -38.96 -0.03
N GLU A 447 -10.94 -39.64 0.85
CA GLU A 447 -10.68 -41.02 1.24
C GLU A 447 -10.97 -42.00 0.09
N ALA A 448 -12.06 -41.79 -0.66
CA ALA A 448 -12.39 -42.61 -1.82
C ALA A 448 -11.33 -42.48 -2.94
N LEU A 449 -10.85 -41.27 -3.21
CA LEU A 449 -9.73 -41.06 -4.15
C LEU A 449 -8.44 -41.68 -3.63
N ALA A 450 -8.14 -41.56 -2.33
CA ALA A 450 -6.96 -42.17 -1.74
C ALA A 450 -6.97 -43.70 -1.83
N GLN A 451 -8.11 -44.35 -1.56
CA GLN A 451 -8.28 -45.79 -1.71
C GLN A 451 -8.09 -46.23 -3.17
N TRP A 452 -8.66 -45.47 -4.11
CA TRP A 452 -8.50 -45.73 -5.53
C TRP A 452 -7.05 -45.59 -6.00
N VAL A 453 -6.32 -44.57 -5.53
CA VAL A 453 -4.89 -44.38 -5.81
C VAL A 453 -4.03 -45.51 -5.25
N CYS A 454 -4.38 -46.04 -4.07
CA CYS A 454 -3.66 -47.16 -3.45
C CYS A 454 -4.04 -48.53 -4.06
N ALA A 455 -5.15 -48.64 -4.79
CA ALA A 455 -5.63 -49.91 -5.32
C ALA A 455 -4.80 -50.43 -6.51
N ASP A 456 -4.25 -49.53 -7.33
CA ASP A 456 -3.45 -49.88 -8.51
C ASP A 456 -2.36 -48.84 -8.76
N ARG A 457 -1.18 -49.29 -9.15
CA ARG A 457 -0.06 -48.43 -9.56
C ARG A 457 -0.38 -47.65 -10.85
N ALA A 458 -1.24 -48.16 -11.72
CA ALA A 458 -1.76 -47.42 -12.88
C ALA A 458 -2.55 -46.16 -12.46
N ASN A 459 -3.19 -46.17 -11.28
CA ASN A 459 -3.95 -45.04 -10.73
C ASN A 459 -3.05 -43.96 -10.09
N GLN A 460 -1.74 -44.23 -9.93
CA GLN A 460 -0.77 -43.34 -9.30
C GLN A 460 -0.26 -42.25 -10.27
N ASN A 461 -1.16 -41.65 -11.04
CA ASN A 461 -0.90 -40.56 -11.98
C ASN A 461 -1.79 -39.35 -11.63
N ARG A 462 -1.17 -38.17 -11.50
CA ARG A 462 -1.89 -36.93 -11.14
C ARG A 462 -3.02 -36.58 -12.12
N HIS A 463 -2.85 -36.84 -13.42
CA HIS A 463 -3.90 -36.59 -14.42
C HIS A 463 -5.04 -37.61 -14.30
N ALA A 464 -4.72 -38.87 -13.97
CA ALA A 464 -5.72 -39.89 -13.71
C ALA A 464 -6.54 -39.58 -12.44
N ILE A 465 -5.91 -39.02 -11.39
CA ILE A 465 -6.60 -38.56 -10.18
C ILE A 465 -7.56 -37.41 -10.49
N VAL A 466 -7.14 -36.44 -11.33
CA VAL A 466 -8.01 -35.34 -11.76
C VAL A 466 -9.20 -35.88 -12.56
N ALA A 467 -8.93 -36.74 -13.56
CA ALA A 467 -9.98 -37.37 -14.36
C ALA A 467 -10.94 -38.21 -13.50
N GLN A 468 -10.43 -38.95 -12.52
CA GLN A 468 -11.24 -39.75 -11.62
C GLN A 468 -12.09 -38.89 -10.67
N ALA A 469 -11.56 -37.76 -10.20
CA ALA A 469 -12.33 -36.83 -9.38
C ALA A 469 -13.45 -36.17 -10.20
N GLN A 470 -13.19 -35.84 -11.46
CA GLN A 470 -14.20 -35.33 -12.37
C GLN A 470 -15.25 -36.40 -12.70
N ALA A 471 -14.84 -37.61 -13.07
CA ALA A 471 -15.74 -38.69 -13.47
C ALA A 471 -16.61 -39.19 -12.30
N ARG A 472 -16.03 -39.33 -11.10
CA ARG A 472 -16.72 -39.93 -9.95
C ARG A 472 -17.49 -38.92 -9.10
N PHE A 473 -17.05 -37.66 -9.06
CA PHE A 473 -17.62 -36.65 -8.17
C PHE A 473 -17.97 -35.33 -8.86
N GLY A 474 -17.70 -35.17 -10.17
CA GLY A 474 -17.94 -33.93 -10.90
C GLY A 474 -17.03 -32.78 -10.47
N ILE A 475 -15.88 -33.07 -9.87
CA ILE A 475 -14.98 -32.06 -9.28
C ILE A 475 -13.69 -31.93 -10.09
N GLU A 476 -13.43 -30.73 -10.58
CA GLU A 476 -12.22 -30.41 -11.34
C GLU A 476 -11.06 -30.08 -10.39
N LEU A 477 -10.22 -31.07 -10.07
CA LEU A 477 -9.08 -30.86 -9.17
C LEU A 477 -7.90 -30.16 -9.86
N SER A 478 -7.22 -29.27 -9.15
CA SER A 478 -5.93 -28.77 -9.61
C SER A 478 -4.86 -29.87 -9.57
N LEU A 479 -3.88 -29.77 -10.48
CA LEU A 479 -2.75 -30.70 -10.53
C LEU A 479 -1.93 -30.70 -9.24
N ASP A 480 -1.91 -29.59 -8.48
CA ASP A 480 -1.23 -29.50 -7.18
C ASP A 480 -1.94 -30.31 -6.09
N ILE A 481 -3.27 -30.29 -6.07
CA ILE A 481 -4.06 -31.09 -5.13
C ILE A 481 -3.89 -32.59 -5.47
N ALA A 482 -3.97 -32.93 -6.75
CA ALA A 482 -3.73 -34.30 -7.23
C ALA A 482 -2.30 -34.78 -6.92
N SER A 483 -1.30 -33.92 -7.09
CA SER A 483 0.10 -34.23 -6.75
C SER A 483 0.32 -34.41 -5.25
N ASN A 484 -0.41 -33.66 -4.41
CA ASN A 484 -0.39 -33.83 -2.96
C ASN A 484 -1.06 -35.12 -2.49
N LEU A 485 -2.18 -35.51 -3.09
CA LEU A 485 -2.81 -36.82 -2.86
C LEU A 485 -1.87 -37.94 -3.27
N LEU A 486 -1.31 -37.86 -4.47
CA LEU A 486 -0.36 -38.84 -4.98
C LEU A 486 0.86 -38.97 -4.04
N ARG A 487 1.48 -37.86 -3.65
CA ARG A 487 2.63 -37.85 -2.72
C ARG A 487 2.33 -38.53 -1.37
N LYS A 488 1.09 -38.45 -0.89
CA LYS A 488 0.67 -39.05 0.39
C LYS A 488 0.29 -40.53 0.27
N HIS A 489 -0.13 -40.98 -0.93
CA HIS A 489 -0.80 -42.27 -1.12
C HIS A 489 -0.11 -43.19 -2.15
N ARG A 490 0.99 -42.76 -2.78
CA ARG A 490 1.81 -43.59 -3.67
C ARG A 490 2.57 -44.65 -2.87
N ASP A 491 2.63 -45.88 -3.36
CA ASP A 491 3.40 -46.96 -2.74
C ASP A 491 4.91 -46.61 -2.66
N ARG A 492 5.55 -46.95 -1.53
CA ARG A 492 7.03 -46.95 -1.40
C ARG A 492 7.57 -48.36 -1.65
N LYS A 493 8.78 -48.42 -2.21
CA LYS A 493 9.52 -49.63 -2.63
C LYS A 493 9.46 -50.81 -1.61
N PRO A 494 9.53 -52.07 -2.09
CA PRO A 494 9.58 -53.25 -1.22
C PRO A 494 10.82 -53.19 -0.32
N GLY A 495 10.66 -53.39 0.99
CA GLY A 495 11.77 -53.40 1.98
C GLY A 495 11.72 -52.31 3.05
N SER A 496 10.83 -51.31 2.96
CA SER A 496 10.65 -50.36 4.07
C SER A 496 9.71 -50.93 5.15
N VAL A 497 10.21 -51.08 6.38
CA VAL A 497 9.42 -51.53 7.53
C VAL A 497 8.20 -50.62 7.70
N ARG A 498 7.00 -51.22 7.72
CA ARG A 498 5.72 -50.54 8.05
C ARG A 498 5.84 -49.89 9.44
N ARG A 499 6.25 -48.62 9.52
CA ARG A 499 5.62 -47.76 10.53
C ARG A 499 4.23 -47.46 9.98
N ARG A 500 3.18 -48.05 10.57
CA ARG A 500 1.80 -47.58 10.39
C ARG A 500 1.73 -46.12 10.82
N ARG A 501 2.15 -45.17 9.97
CA ARG A 501 1.70 -43.79 10.08
C ARG A 501 0.26 -43.81 9.58
N ARG A 502 -0.67 -44.02 10.52
CA ARG A 502 -2.10 -43.83 10.26
C ARG A 502 -2.26 -42.44 9.69
N LEU A 503 -2.89 -42.35 8.51
CA LEU A 503 -3.23 -41.09 7.86
C LEU A 503 -4.01 -40.17 8.82
N TRP A 504 -4.91 -40.75 9.61
CA TRP A 504 -5.61 -40.18 10.76
C TRP A 504 -6.08 -41.38 11.61
N GLY A 505 -5.94 -41.35 12.94
CA GLY A 505 -6.46 -42.39 13.83
C GLY A 505 -6.68 -41.86 15.25
N PRO A 506 -7.56 -42.46 16.07
CA PRO A 506 -7.82 -42.00 17.43
C PRO A 506 -6.57 -42.22 18.30
N MET A 507 -6.24 -41.24 19.14
CA MET A 507 -5.29 -41.45 20.24
C MET A 507 -5.99 -42.31 21.30
N LYS A 508 -5.39 -43.43 21.69
CA LYS A 508 -5.82 -44.11 22.93
C LYS A 508 -5.60 -43.15 24.12
N PRO A 509 -6.43 -43.20 25.17
CA PRO A 509 -6.11 -42.51 26.42
C PRO A 509 -4.78 -43.05 26.94
N ARG A 510 -3.90 -42.16 27.41
CA ARG A 510 -2.65 -42.58 28.07
C ARG A 510 -3.03 -43.22 29.40
N GLY A 511 -2.82 -44.53 29.54
CA GLY A 511 -2.80 -45.17 30.86
C GLY A 511 -1.65 -44.64 31.71
N PRO A 512 -1.68 -44.82 33.04
CA PRO A 512 -0.64 -44.31 33.92
C PRO A 512 0.70 -44.92 33.54
N ARG A 513 1.73 -44.08 33.39
CA ARG A 513 3.10 -44.54 33.18
C ARG A 513 3.55 -45.31 34.43
N ALA A 514 3.88 -46.58 34.28
CA ALA A 514 4.68 -47.29 35.26
C ALA A 514 6.01 -46.54 35.43
N LYS A 515 6.38 -46.25 36.69
CA LYS A 515 7.67 -45.65 37.03
C LYS A 515 8.79 -46.63 36.67
N PRO A 516 9.96 -46.17 36.19
CA PRO A 516 11.12 -47.03 36.05
C PRO A 516 11.65 -47.37 37.45
N THR A 517 11.73 -48.66 37.76
CA THR A 517 12.59 -49.19 38.83
C THR A 517 14.04 -49.01 38.38
N HIS A 518 14.73 -48.02 38.94
CA HIS A 518 16.18 -48.02 38.99
C HIS A 518 16.57 -48.73 40.28
N ASP A 519 16.95 -50.00 40.15
CA ASP A 519 17.74 -50.67 41.18
C ASP A 519 19.14 -50.04 41.17
N LEU A 520 19.49 -49.43 42.30
CA LEU A 520 20.87 -49.09 42.65
C LEU A 520 21.58 -50.39 43.03
N ALA A 521 22.73 -50.67 42.42
CA ALA A 521 23.70 -51.60 42.99
C ALA A 521 24.93 -50.80 43.48
N PRO A 522 25.52 -51.16 44.63
CA PRO A 522 26.35 -50.27 45.42
C PRO A 522 27.86 -50.47 45.17
N GLY A 523 28.60 -49.38 45.37
CA GLY A 523 29.94 -49.33 45.96
C GLY A 523 31.07 -50.14 45.33
N SER A 524 32.01 -49.44 44.69
CA SER A 524 33.42 -49.28 45.13
C SER A 524 34.15 -48.35 44.16
#